data_AF-A0A7W8P9A2-F1
#
_entry.id   AF-A0A7W8P9A2-F1
#
_cell.length_a   1.000
_cell.length_b   1.000
_cell.length_c   1.000
_cell.angle_alpha   90.00
_cell.angle_beta   90.00
_cell.angle_gamma   90.00
#
_symmetry.space_group_name_H-M   'P 1'
#
loop_
_entity.id
_entity.type
_entity.pdbx_description
1 polymer ?
#
loop_
_entity_poly.entity_id
_entity_poly.type
_entity_poly.pdbx_seq_one_letter_code
_entity_poly.pdbx_strand_id
1 'polypeptide(L)'
;MKLIALLEPYYPTGKTGRPPFPIATMLHIHFMQQWFGLSDPAMEEALYDVPLYRDFAGSDGGTMRLPDESTILRFRHLLKAPWTGCADARAGQ
;
A
#
# COMPACT_ATOMS: atom_id res chain seq x y z
N MET A 1 -5.65 14.14 -3.04
CA MET A 1 -4.24 13.89 -2.66
C MET A 1 -3.44 13.54 -3.90
N LYS A 2 -2.45 14.37 -4.30
CA LYS A 2 -1.72 14.23 -5.57
C LYS A 2 -1.00 12.87 -5.73
N LEU A 3 -0.48 12.29 -4.63
CA LEU A 3 0.26 11.03 -4.67
C LEU A 3 -0.62 9.80 -4.96
N ILE A 4 -1.81 9.73 -4.35
CA ILE A 4 -2.74 8.60 -4.57
C ILE A 4 -3.15 8.54 -6.04
N ALA A 5 -3.49 9.69 -6.63
CA ALA A 5 -3.88 9.80 -8.04
C ALA A 5 -2.77 9.37 -9.02
N LEU A 6 -1.50 9.43 -8.62
CA LEU A 6 -0.38 8.92 -9.43
C LEU A 6 -0.28 7.39 -9.38
N LEU A 7 -0.69 6.77 -8.27
CA LEU A 7 -0.64 5.33 -8.08
C LEU A 7 -1.89 4.62 -8.60
N GLU A 8 -3.04 5.28 -8.60
CA GLU A 8 -4.33 4.74 -9.05
C GLU A 8 -4.28 3.95 -10.38
N PRO A 9 -3.64 4.42 -11.47
CA PRO A 9 -3.61 3.70 -12.74
C PRO A 9 -2.82 2.38 -12.70
N TYR A 10 -1.89 2.27 -11.77
CA TYR A 10 -0.99 1.12 -11.63
C TYR A 10 -1.43 0.17 -10.51
N TYR A 11 -2.34 0.65 -9.64
CA TYR A 11 -2.82 -0.13 -8.53
C TYR A 11 -3.86 -1.16 -9.01
N PRO A 12 -3.80 -2.42 -8.55
CA PRO A 12 -4.74 -3.43 -9.00
C PRO A 12 -6.18 -3.02 -8.65
N THR A 13 -7.04 -2.91 -9.65
CA THR A 13 -8.49 -2.94 -9.47
C THR A 13 -8.90 -4.40 -9.32
N GLY A 14 -9.32 -4.80 -8.12
CA GLY A 14 -9.71 -6.19 -7.83
C GLY A 14 -10.87 -6.65 -8.70
N LYS A 15 -10.57 -7.34 -9.81
CA LYS A 15 -11.59 -7.88 -10.74
C LYS A 15 -11.96 -9.35 -10.42
N THR A 16 -11.13 -10.06 -9.66
CA THR A 16 -11.37 -11.44 -9.20
C THR A 16 -10.55 -11.70 -7.92
N GLY A 17 -11.18 -12.24 -6.87
CA GLY A 17 -10.52 -12.61 -5.61
C GLY A 17 -10.66 -11.59 -4.46
N ARG A 18 -9.76 -11.67 -3.48
CA ARG A 18 -9.75 -10.81 -2.29
C ARG A 18 -9.46 -9.35 -2.71
N PRO A 19 -10.26 -8.37 -2.28
CA PRO A 19 -10.03 -6.99 -2.66
C PRO A 19 -8.66 -6.52 -2.17
N PRO A 20 -7.92 -5.74 -2.98
CA PRO A 20 -6.67 -5.15 -2.56
C PRO A 20 -6.92 -4.07 -1.50
N PHE A 21 -5.88 -3.76 -0.73
CA PHE A 21 -5.96 -2.74 0.30
C PHE A 21 -6.14 -1.34 -0.31
N PRO A 22 -6.71 -0.38 0.43
CA PRO A 22 -6.70 1.01 -0.01
C PRO A 22 -5.25 1.49 -0.23
N ILE A 23 -5.03 2.27 -1.29
CA ILE A 23 -3.72 2.86 -1.59
C ILE A 23 -3.21 3.70 -0.41
N ALA A 24 -4.12 4.44 0.24
CA ALA A 24 -3.80 5.25 1.41
C ALA A 24 -3.24 4.39 2.57
N THR A 25 -3.87 3.27 2.88
CA THR A 25 -3.41 2.31 3.89
C THR A 25 -2.00 1.81 3.57
N MET A 26 -1.77 1.38 2.33
CA MET A 26 -0.45 0.89 1.93
C MET A 26 0.63 1.98 1.94
N LEU A 27 0.27 3.23 1.63
CA LEU A 27 1.18 4.37 1.75
C LEU A 27 1.54 4.67 3.21
N HIS A 28 0.57 4.68 4.12
CA HIS A 28 0.84 4.89 5.54
C HIS A 28 1.80 3.83 6.09
N ILE A 29 1.55 2.56 5.73
CA ILE A 29 2.42 1.44 6.11
C ILE A 29 3.82 1.61 5.51
N HIS A 30 3.91 1.98 4.23
CA HIS A 30 5.20 2.22 3.60
C HIS A 30 6.00 3.35 4.27
N PHE A 31 5.34 4.45 4.66
CA PHE A 31 6.00 5.52 5.41
C PHE A 31 6.47 5.07 6.79
N MET A 32 5.67 4.28 7.51
CA MET A 32 6.11 3.69 8.79
C MET A 32 7.36 2.80 8.59
N GLN A 33 7.41 1.99 7.53
CA GLN A 33 8.62 1.22 7.21
C GLN A 33 9.84 2.12 7.00
N GLN A 34 9.70 3.25 6.30
CA GLN A 34 10.81 4.18 6.08
C GLN A 34 11.23 4.91 7.35
N TRP A 35 10.29 5.35 8.18
CA TRP A 35 10.58 6.10 9.40
C TRP A 35 11.24 5.25 10.48
N PHE A 36 10.81 3.99 10.62
CA PHE A 36 11.32 3.09 11.66
C PHE A 36 12.36 2.10 11.13
N GLY A 37 12.69 2.12 9.83
CA GLY A 37 13.65 1.20 9.23
C GLY A 37 13.20 -0.27 9.24
N LEU A 38 11.89 -0.52 9.18
CA LEU A 38 11.32 -1.86 9.27
C LEU A 38 11.37 -2.59 7.92
N SER A 39 11.76 -3.87 7.97
CA SER A 39 11.60 -4.79 6.83
C SER A 39 10.11 -5.11 6.60
N ASP A 40 9.80 -5.82 5.51
CA ASP A 40 8.42 -6.21 5.22
C ASP A 40 7.85 -7.17 6.28
N PRO A 41 8.57 -8.23 6.73
CA PRO A 41 8.08 -9.06 7.84
C PRO A 41 8.03 -8.29 9.17
N ALA A 42 9.02 -7.45 9.47
CA ALA A 42 9.01 -6.68 10.73
C ALA A 42 7.84 -5.69 10.80
N MET A 43 7.40 -5.16 9.67
CA MET A 43 6.23 -4.29 9.59
C MET A 43 4.93 -5.07 9.76
N GLU A 44 4.83 -6.28 9.19
CA GLU A 44 3.69 -7.18 9.44
C GLU A 44 3.54 -7.45 10.95
N GLU A 45 4.61 -7.92 11.60
CA GLU A 45 4.61 -8.19 13.05
C GLU A 45 4.23 -6.94 13.85
N ALA A 46 4.79 -5.77 13.50
CA ALA A 46 4.47 -4.53 14.17
C ALA A 46 3.00 -4.09 14.02
N LEU A 47 2.35 -4.43 12.90
CA LEU A 47 0.91 -4.18 12.74
C LEU A 47 0.08 -5.09 13.66
N TYR A 48 0.52 -6.32 13.92
CA TYR A 48 -0.13 -7.21 14.88
C TYR A 48 0.09 -6.73 16.32
N ASP A 49 1.33 -6.42 16.70
CA ASP A 49 1.73 -6.13 18.08
C ASP A 49 1.34 -4.73 18.55
N VAL A 50 1.30 -3.74 17.65
CA VAL A 50 1.12 -2.32 18.01
C VAL A 50 -0.21 -1.80 17.47
N PRO A 51 -1.28 -1.73 18.29
CA PRO A 51 -2.60 -1.23 17.89
C PRO A 51 -2.55 0.14 17.22
N LEU A 52 -1.69 1.04 17.71
CA LEU A 52 -1.54 2.39 17.15
C LEU A 52 -1.13 2.40 15.67
N TYR A 53 -0.35 1.42 15.21
CA TYR A 53 0.05 1.33 13.80
C TYR A 53 -1.12 0.93 12.90
N ARG A 54 -2.06 0.14 13.43
CA ARG A 54 -3.30 -0.22 12.73
C ARG A 54 -4.22 0.99 12.61
N ASP A 55 -4.39 1.72 13.71
CA ASP A 55 -5.22 2.93 13.73
C ASP A 55 -4.66 3.97 12.75
N PHE A 56 -3.33 4.16 12.74
CA PHE A 56 -2.67 5.07 11.80
C PHE A 56 -2.79 4.63 10.33
N ALA A 57 -2.78 3.32 10.05
CA ALA A 57 -2.97 2.79 8.71
C ALA A 57 -4.42 2.93 8.18
N GLY A 58 -5.33 3.49 8.97
CA GLY A 58 -6.74 3.67 8.61
C GLY A 58 -7.59 2.43 8.87
N SER A 59 -7.27 1.65 9.91
CA SER A 59 -8.14 0.58 10.39
C SER A 59 -9.27 1.18 11.22
N ASP A 60 -10.35 1.59 10.56
CA ASP A 60 -11.56 2.06 11.22
C ASP A 60 -12.28 0.88 11.89
N GLY A 61 -11.89 0.57 13.13
CA GLY A 61 -12.61 -0.38 13.99
C GLY A 61 -12.29 -1.86 13.72
N GLY A 62 -11.22 -2.36 14.34
CA GLY A 62 -11.05 -3.72 14.90
C GLY A 62 -11.18 -4.96 13.98
N THR A 63 -11.72 -4.82 12.78
CA THR A 63 -12.16 -5.90 11.90
C THR A 63 -11.50 -5.82 10.52
N MET A 64 -10.58 -4.87 10.35
CA MET A 64 -9.83 -4.72 9.11
C MET A 64 -8.76 -5.82 9.03
N ARG A 65 -8.73 -6.51 7.89
CA ARG A 65 -7.63 -7.40 7.52
C ARG A 65 -6.30 -6.63 7.68
N LEU A 66 -5.24 -7.26 8.18
CA LEU A 66 -3.89 -6.71 8.09
C LEU A 66 -3.15 -7.18 6.84
N PRO A 67 -2.37 -6.31 6.18
CA PRO A 67 -1.51 -6.72 5.09
C PRO A 67 -0.35 -7.56 5.64
N ASP A 68 -0.21 -8.74 5.06
CA ASP A 68 0.93 -9.63 5.27
C ASP A 68 2.20 -9.11 4.57
N GLU A 69 3.36 -9.66 4.93
CA GLU A 69 4.67 -9.37 4.34
C GLU A 69 4.60 -9.35 2.81
N SER A 70 3.95 -10.36 2.21
CA SER A 70 3.86 -10.50 0.76
C SER A 70 3.09 -9.35 0.11
N THR A 71 2.07 -8.84 0.80
CA THR A 71 1.26 -7.70 0.36
C THR A 71 2.06 -6.40 0.44
N ILE A 72 2.82 -6.22 1.52
CA ILE A 72 3.72 -5.08 1.71
C ILE A 72 4.83 -5.09 0.64
N LEU A 73 5.46 -6.25 0.41
CA LEU A 73 6.50 -6.43 -0.60
C LEU A 73 6.01 -6.08 -2.01
N ARG A 74 4.83 -6.57 -2.40
CA ARG A 74 4.21 -6.27 -3.71
C ARG A 74 4.00 -4.77 -3.90
N PHE A 75 3.53 -4.08 -2.87
CA PHE A 75 3.35 -2.64 -2.92
C PHE A 75 4.70 -1.91 -3.07
N ARG A 76 5.73 -2.33 -2.34
CA ARG A 76 7.08 -1.74 -2.48
C ARG A 76 7.66 -1.94 -3.87
N HIS A 77 7.43 -3.09 -4.50
CA HIS A 77 7.81 -3.31 -5.90
C HIS A 77 7.04 -2.40 -6.86
N LEU A 78 5.75 -2.17 -6.62
CA LEU A 78 4.95 -1.23 -7.40
C LEU A 78 5.53 0.20 -7.33
N LEU A 79 6.02 0.64 -6.17
CA LEU A 79 6.66 1.95 -6.01
C LEU A 79 8.04 2.06 -6.68
N LYS A 80 8.75 0.94 -6.83
CA LYS A 80 10.10 0.86 -7.43
C LYS A 80 10.07 0.56 -8.93
N ALA A 81 8.90 0.20 -9.47
CA ALA A 81 8.77 -0.16 -10.87
C ALA A 81 9.12 1.05 -11.76
N PRO A 82 9.91 0.86 -12.83
CA PRO A 82 10.07 1.89 -13.85
C PRO A 82 8.70 2.18 -14.47
N TRP A 83 8.16 3.38 -14.24
CA TRP A 83 6.91 3.88 -14.82
C TRP A 83 6.97 4.02 -16.36
N THR A 84 8.10 3.66 -16.98
CA THR A 84 8.51 3.93 -18.36
C THR A 84 7.75 3.15 -19.45
N GLY A 85 6.55 2.63 -19.16
CA GLY A 85 5.80 1.81 -20.12
C GLY A 85 4.34 2.22 -20.35
N CYS A 86 3.80 3.25 -19.68
CA CYS A 86 2.39 3.61 -19.86
C CYS A 86 2.07 5.04 -19.40
N ALA A 87 2.94 6.01 -19.71
CA ALA A 87 2.63 7.43 -19.49
C ALA A 87 1.90 8.07 -20.68
N ASP A 88 1.64 7.32 -21.77
CA ASP A 88 1.15 7.86 -23.05
C ASP A 88 -0.33 7.54 -23.35
N ALA A 89 -1.13 7.18 -22.34
CA ALA A 89 -2.57 6.93 -22.50
C ALA A 89 -3.45 8.13 -22.09
N ARG A 90 -2.87 9.31 -21.81
CA ARG A 90 -3.62 10.51 -21.39
C ARG A 90 -3.19 11.82 -22.07
N ALA A 91 -2.71 11.74 -23.32
CA ALA A 91 -2.66 12.90 -24.23
C ALA A 91 -3.74 12.74 -25.30
N GLY A 92 -4.98 13.08 -24.95
CA GLY A 92 -6.11 12.90 -25.86
C GLY A 92 -7.47 13.21 -25.23
N GLN A 93 -7.59 14.37 -24.59
CA GLN A 93 -8.84 15.12 -24.44
C GLN A 93 -8.49 16.61 -24.52
#